data_AF-A0A956ENH1-F1
#
_entry.id   AF-A0A956ENH1-F1
#
_cell.length_a   1.000
_cell.length_b   1.000
_cell.length_c   1.000
_cell.angle_alpha   90.00
_cell.angle_beta   90.00
_cell.angle_gamma   90.00
#
_symmetry.space_group_name_H-M   'P 1'
#
loop_
_entity.id
_entity.type
_entity.pdbx_description
1 polymer ?
#
loop_
_entity_poly.entity_id
_entity_poly.type
_entity_poly.pdbx_seq_one_letter_code
_entity_poly.pdbx_strand_id
1 'polypeptide(L)'
;MKAHHALLTALLAGAVACGGQDDGKTRGNIAKAFENSADPEANAKKASEDMKRLKERTAAKQEAAIREAIDAVTVAPPAAGVDLKRACAGMREAYDQFVQRRIQHDKTELDRWNVFKAMDLDKAEAECLDHKSVEVALCQQHAFENASREVTRSRAGEILNRCIDKYGNQLGALQPQAGAVTPS
;
A
#
# COMPACT_ATOMS: atom_id res chain seq x y z
N MET A 1 30.25 -10.49 -15.44
CA MET A 1 30.52 -9.79 -16.71
C MET A 1 30.06 -8.33 -16.57
N LYS A 2 31.00 -7.39 -16.81
CA LYS A 2 30.88 -6.00 -17.30
C LYS A 2 29.63 -5.19 -16.85
N ALA A 3 29.76 -4.26 -15.91
CA ALA A 3 30.18 -2.85 -16.10
C ALA A 3 29.02 -1.90 -16.49
N HIS A 4 28.35 -1.32 -15.48
CA HIS A 4 27.54 -0.11 -15.61
C HIS A 4 27.96 0.88 -14.51
N HIS A 5 29.11 1.51 -14.74
CA HIS A 5 29.63 2.66 -13.97
C HIS A 5 30.26 3.61 -14.99
N ALA A 6 29.42 4.35 -15.73
CA ALA A 6 29.85 5.42 -16.61
C ALA A 6 28.63 6.20 -17.12
N LEU A 7 28.05 7.07 -16.30
CA LEU A 7 27.13 8.13 -16.76
C LEU A 7 26.94 9.18 -15.66
N LEU A 8 28.03 9.86 -15.29
CA LEU A 8 28.01 10.96 -14.32
C LEU A 8 29.18 11.91 -14.59
N THR A 9 29.27 12.46 -15.80
CA THR A 9 30.16 13.58 -16.13
C THR A 9 29.75 14.19 -17.47
N ALA A 10 29.01 15.30 -17.48
CA ALA A 10 29.00 16.35 -18.51
C ALA A 10 27.73 17.20 -18.40
N LEU A 11 27.75 18.25 -17.57
CA LEU A 11 26.83 19.40 -17.68
C LEU A 11 27.35 20.57 -16.82
N LEU A 12 28.58 21.01 -17.08
CA LEU A 12 29.13 22.27 -16.59
C LEU A 12 30.15 22.81 -17.60
N ALA A 13 29.69 23.46 -18.67
CA ALA A 13 30.45 24.47 -19.43
C ALA A 13 29.58 25.14 -20.51
N GLY A 14 29.50 26.48 -20.48
CA GLY A 14 28.96 27.36 -21.53
C GLY A 14 27.57 27.92 -21.19
N ALA A 15 27.32 29.22 -21.05
CA ALA A 15 27.97 30.37 -21.67
C ALA A 15 27.97 31.61 -20.76
N VAL A 16 29.17 32.18 -20.57
CA VAL A 16 29.38 33.58 -20.21
C VAL A 16 29.67 34.30 -21.52
N ALA A 17 28.70 35.06 -22.06
CA ALA A 17 28.94 36.15 -23.03
C ALA A 17 27.60 36.76 -23.48
N CYS A 18 27.19 37.86 -22.84
CA CYS A 18 26.59 38.97 -23.57
C CYS A 18 26.94 40.25 -22.80
N GLY A 19 27.86 41.03 -23.40
CA GLY A 19 28.24 42.34 -22.89
C GLY A 19 27.09 43.32 -23.04
N GLY A 20 26.82 44.04 -21.97
CA GLY A 20 25.92 45.19 -21.92
C GLY A 20 26.40 46.07 -20.78
N GLN A 21 27.24 47.04 -21.13
CA GLN A 21 27.77 48.06 -20.24
C GLN A 21 26.64 49.02 -19.84
N ASP A 22 26.31 49.08 -18.55
CA ASP A 22 25.55 50.18 -17.97
C ASP A 22 26.09 50.47 -16.56
N ASP A 23 26.84 51.57 -16.49
CA ASP A 23 27.63 52.01 -15.35
C ASP A 23 26.76 52.89 -14.43
N GLY A 24 26.60 52.50 -13.16
CA GLY A 24 26.41 53.49 -12.09
C GLY A 24 25.25 53.35 -11.08
N LYS A 25 24.27 52.44 -11.26
CA LYS A 25 23.13 52.31 -10.31
C LYS A 25 23.03 51.01 -9.50
N THR A 26 24.00 50.10 -9.65
CA THR A 26 23.91 48.73 -9.09
C THR A 26 24.74 48.54 -7.81
N ARG A 27 25.61 49.49 -7.42
CA ARG A 27 26.48 49.34 -6.24
C ARG A 27 25.76 49.44 -4.90
N GLY A 28 24.61 50.11 -4.82
CA GLY A 28 23.81 50.21 -3.58
C GLY A 28 22.95 48.97 -3.27
N ASN A 29 22.65 48.14 -4.29
CA ASN A 29 21.78 46.96 -4.12
C ASN A 29 22.54 45.64 -3.97
N ILE A 30 23.81 45.58 -4.41
CA ILE A 30 24.65 44.39 -4.21
C ILE A 30 25.07 44.25 -2.75
N ALA A 31 25.35 45.36 -2.04
CA ALA A 31 25.64 45.32 -0.60
C ALA A 31 24.43 44.81 0.23
N LYS A 32 23.20 45.21 -0.12
CA LYS A 32 21.97 44.70 0.50
C LYS A 32 21.67 43.23 0.20
N ALA A 33 22.24 42.66 -0.85
CA ALA A 33 22.09 41.24 -1.16
C ALA A 33 22.96 40.34 -0.25
N PHE A 34 24.03 40.88 0.34
CA PHE A 34 24.88 40.16 1.29
C PHE A 34 24.51 40.41 2.77
N GLU A 35 23.77 41.48 3.10
CA GLU A 35 23.23 41.70 4.45
C GLU A 35 22.07 40.76 4.82
N ASN A 36 21.44 40.13 3.82
CA ASN A 36 20.51 39.01 4.01
C ASN A 36 21.21 37.65 3.92
N SER A 37 22.50 37.58 4.29
CA SER A 37 23.16 36.31 4.62
C SER A 37 22.48 35.74 5.86
N ALA A 38 21.32 35.11 5.63
CA ALA A 38 20.53 34.45 6.63
C ALA A 38 21.41 33.47 7.40
N ASP A 39 21.29 33.52 8.72
CA ASP A 39 22.02 32.66 9.65
C ASP A 39 21.99 31.21 9.14
N PRO A 40 23.16 30.62 8.79
CA PRO A 40 23.23 29.28 8.24
C PRO A 40 22.64 28.23 9.18
N GLU A 41 22.67 28.45 10.49
CA GLU A 41 22.05 27.55 11.48
C GLU A 41 20.53 27.65 11.43
N ALA A 42 19.98 28.86 11.33
CA ALA A 42 18.53 29.07 11.18
C ALA A 42 18.00 28.46 9.87
N ASN A 43 18.75 28.57 8.77
CA ASN A 43 18.41 27.96 7.49
C ASN A 43 18.49 26.43 7.53
N ALA A 44 19.52 25.87 8.17
CA ALA A 44 19.67 24.42 8.32
C ALA A 44 18.52 23.83 9.16
N LYS A 45 18.13 24.51 10.25
CA LYS A 45 17.00 24.09 11.09
C LYS A 45 15.68 24.12 10.33
N LYS A 46 15.41 25.20 9.60
CA LYS A 46 14.20 25.33 8.78
C LYS A 46 14.14 24.27 7.68
N ALA A 47 15.25 24.01 6.98
CA ALA A 47 15.32 22.95 5.97
C ALA A 47 15.06 21.56 6.57
N SER A 48 15.60 21.27 7.76
CA SER A 48 15.33 20.01 8.48
C SER A 48 13.84 19.88 8.88
N GLU A 49 13.23 20.94 9.39
CA GLU A 49 11.80 20.95 9.75
C GLU A 49 10.90 20.79 8.51
N ASP A 50 11.21 21.47 7.42
CA ASP A 50 10.48 21.36 6.16
C ASP A 50 10.60 19.94 5.57
N MET A 51 11.79 19.33 5.62
CA MET A 51 12.00 17.94 5.20
C MET A 51 11.23 16.94 6.07
N LYS A 52 11.19 17.16 7.39
CA LYS A 52 10.40 16.34 8.31
C LYS A 52 8.90 16.43 7.97
N ARG A 53 8.39 17.65 7.81
CA ARG A 53 6.98 17.90 7.46
C ARG A 53 6.61 17.35 6.08
N LEU A 54 7.54 17.37 5.13
CA LEU A 54 7.34 16.75 3.82
C LEU A 54 7.27 15.23 3.94
N LYS A 55 8.20 14.61 4.67
CA LYS A 55 8.21 13.15 4.91
C LYS A 55 6.93 12.67 5.57
N GLU A 56 6.47 13.36 6.62
CA GLU A 56 5.22 13.03 7.31
C GLU A 56 4.00 13.14 6.40
N ARG A 57 3.89 14.22 5.60
CA ARG A 57 2.80 14.39 4.63
C ARG A 57 2.80 13.32 3.56
N THR A 58 3.97 12.95 3.03
CA THR A 58 4.09 11.91 2.02
C THR A 58 3.72 10.54 2.60
N ALA A 59 4.19 10.21 3.82
CA ALA A 59 3.83 8.97 4.50
C ALA A 59 2.32 8.88 4.77
N ALA A 60 1.69 9.97 5.23
CA ALA A 60 0.24 10.01 5.45
C ALA A 60 -0.56 9.81 4.15
N LYS A 61 -0.12 10.42 3.04
CA LYS A 61 -0.75 10.22 1.72
C LYS A 61 -0.59 8.79 1.22
N GLN A 62 0.58 8.18 1.40
CA GLN A 62 0.81 6.78 1.02
C GLN A 62 -0.07 5.84 1.85
N GLU A 63 -0.16 6.04 3.15
CA GLU A 63 -1.03 5.25 4.03
C GLU A 63 -2.50 5.39 3.62
N ALA A 64 -2.96 6.60 3.29
CA ALA A 64 -4.32 6.81 2.79
C ALA A 64 -4.56 6.08 1.46
N ALA A 65 -3.62 6.17 0.51
CA ALA A 65 -3.71 5.46 -0.77
C ALA A 65 -3.74 3.93 -0.61
N ILE A 66 -2.96 3.38 0.33
CA ILE A 66 -2.98 1.94 0.64
C ILE A 66 -4.36 1.53 1.18
N ARG A 67 -4.95 2.33 2.08
CA ARG A 67 -6.29 2.06 2.63
C ARG A 67 -7.36 2.13 1.54
N GLU A 68 -7.31 3.14 0.69
CA GLU A 68 -8.22 3.27 -0.46
C GLU A 68 -8.08 2.06 -1.41
N ALA A 69 -6.85 1.59 -1.65
CA ALA A 69 -6.61 0.40 -2.46
C ALA A 69 -7.18 -0.88 -1.83
N ILE A 70 -7.09 -1.03 -0.50
CA ILE A 70 -7.71 -2.15 0.24
C ILE A 70 -9.24 -2.06 0.15
N ASP A 71 -9.80 -0.87 0.35
CA ASP A 71 -11.25 -0.65 0.25
C ASP A 71 -11.79 -0.97 -1.14
N ALA A 72 -11.03 -0.63 -2.19
CA ALA A 72 -11.41 -0.91 -3.57
C ALA A 72 -11.51 -2.41 -3.88
N VAL A 73 -10.68 -3.25 -3.26
CA VAL A 73 -10.61 -4.70 -3.54
C VAL A 73 -11.44 -5.55 -2.57
N THR A 74 -11.90 -4.97 -1.44
CA THR A 74 -12.72 -5.65 -0.42
C THR A 74 -14.20 -5.68 -0.83
N VAL A 75 -14.47 -6.36 -1.94
CA VAL A 75 -15.80 -6.60 -2.49
C VAL A 75 -16.06 -8.10 -2.57
N ALA A 76 -17.23 -8.55 -2.10
CA ALA A 76 -17.64 -9.94 -2.22
C ALA A 76 -18.29 -10.18 -3.59
N PRO A 77 -17.73 -11.07 -4.45
CA PRO A 77 -18.44 -11.53 -5.63
C PRO A 77 -19.68 -12.35 -5.24
N PRO A 78 -20.67 -12.52 -6.14
CA PRO A 78 -21.87 -13.29 -5.86
C PRO A 78 -21.55 -14.73 -5.42
N ALA A 79 -22.17 -15.19 -4.33
CA ALA A 79 -21.89 -16.48 -3.70
C ALA A 79 -22.57 -17.72 -4.35
N ALA A 80 -23.01 -17.62 -5.61
CA ALA A 80 -23.88 -18.62 -6.21
C ALA A 80 -23.21 -20.01 -6.34
N GLY A 81 -23.68 -20.96 -5.51
CA GLY A 81 -23.28 -22.37 -5.58
C GLY A 81 -21.94 -22.73 -4.94
N VAL A 82 -21.36 -21.85 -4.11
CA VAL A 82 -20.11 -22.11 -3.40
C VAL A 82 -20.41 -22.38 -1.92
N ASP A 83 -19.96 -23.53 -1.42
CA ASP A 83 -20.01 -23.83 0.02
C ASP A 83 -18.84 -23.19 0.77
N LEU A 84 -18.99 -23.03 2.09
CA LEU A 84 -18.01 -22.36 2.94
C LEU A 84 -16.61 -23.00 2.87
N LYS A 85 -16.51 -24.34 2.86
CA LYS A 85 -15.20 -25.01 2.82
C LYS A 85 -14.50 -24.72 1.51
N ARG A 86 -15.22 -24.79 0.40
CA ARG A 86 -14.69 -24.44 -0.92
C ARG A 86 -14.27 -22.97 -1.01
N ALA A 87 -15.06 -22.05 -0.45
CA ALA A 87 -14.72 -20.64 -0.43
C ALA A 87 -13.45 -20.37 0.40
N CYS A 88 -13.31 -20.98 1.59
CA CYS A 88 -12.11 -20.82 2.42
C CYS A 88 -10.86 -21.45 1.79
N ALA A 89 -10.99 -22.57 1.09
CA ALA A 89 -9.90 -23.16 0.31
C ALA A 89 -9.46 -22.22 -0.84
N GLY A 90 -10.41 -21.58 -1.54
CA GLY A 90 -10.12 -20.57 -2.56
C GLY A 90 -9.40 -19.35 -1.98
N MET A 91 -9.86 -18.84 -0.83
CA MET A 91 -9.19 -17.76 -0.11
C MET A 91 -7.76 -18.14 0.27
N ARG A 92 -7.55 -19.34 0.80
CA ARG A 92 -6.22 -19.87 1.16
C ARG A 92 -5.27 -19.86 -0.03
N GLU A 93 -5.72 -20.33 -1.19
CA GLU A 93 -4.91 -20.31 -2.41
C GLU A 93 -4.59 -18.88 -2.86
N ALA A 94 -5.60 -18.00 -2.87
CA ALA A 94 -5.41 -16.59 -3.20
C ALA A 94 -4.41 -15.91 -2.26
N TYR A 95 -4.42 -16.25 -0.97
CA TYR A 95 -3.46 -15.75 0.01
C TYR A 95 -2.02 -16.25 -0.28
N ASP A 96 -1.84 -17.53 -0.62
CA ASP A 96 -0.53 -18.05 -1.05
C ASP A 96 0.00 -17.27 -2.26
N GLN A 97 -0.83 -17.12 -3.29
CA GLN A 97 -0.45 -16.38 -4.50
C GLN A 97 -0.16 -14.90 -4.19
N PHE A 98 -0.94 -14.27 -3.31
CA PHE A 98 -0.72 -12.90 -2.86
C PHE A 98 0.66 -12.72 -2.22
N VAL A 99 1.07 -13.66 -1.35
CA VAL A 99 2.39 -13.64 -0.71
C VAL A 99 3.48 -13.87 -1.76
N GLN A 100 3.35 -14.91 -2.59
CA GLN A 100 4.34 -15.26 -3.61
C GLN A 100 4.61 -14.09 -4.58
N ARG A 101 3.58 -13.41 -5.09
CA ARG A 101 3.74 -12.25 -6.01
C ARG A 101 4.57 -11.11 -5.42
N ARG A 102 4.61 -10.99 -4.09
CA ARG A 102 5.32 -9.91 -3.38
C ARG A 102 6.76 -10.27 -3.06
N ILE A 103 7.03 -11.54 -2.80
CA ILE A 103 8.37 -12.03 -2.47
C ILE A 103 9.07 -12.70 -3.67
N GLN A 104 8.45 -12.72 -4.85
CA GLN A 104 8.99 -13.38 -6.05
C GLN A 104 10.40 -12.90 -6.47
N HIS A 105 10.82 -11.71 -6.03
CA HIS A 105 12.14 -11.14 -6.33
C HIS A 105 13.17 -11.40 -5.22
N ASP A 106 12.77 -12.02 -4.11
CA ASP A 106 13.64 -12.43 -3.01
C ASP A 106 13.62 -13.96 -2.90
N LYS A 107 14.65 -14.60 -3.47
CA LYS A 107 14.77 -16.06 -3.47
C LYS A 107 14.81 -16.65 -2.06
N THR A 108 15.50 -15.97 -1.13
CA THR A 108 15.65 -16.44 0.25
C THR A 108 14.30 -16.43 0.96
N GLU A 109 13.52 -15.37 0.79
CA GLU A 109 12.18 -15.30 1.37
C GLU A 109 11.20 -16.26 0.71
N LEU A 110 11.29 -16.47 -0.60
CA LEU A 110 10.46 -17.44 -1.31
C LEU A 110 10.74 -18.87 -0.85
N ASP A 111 12.01 -19.24 -0.70
CA ASP A 111 12.42 -20.56 -0.20
C ASP A 111 11.93 -20.74 1.25
N ARG A 112 12.06 -19.71 2.10
CA ARG A 112 11.51 -19.71 3.47
C ARG A 112 9.98 -19.86 3.48
N TRP A 113 9.27 -19.12 2.63
CA TRP A 113 7.83 -19.21 2.49
C TRP A 113 7.41 -20.63 2.11
N ASN A 114 8.06 -21.25 1.11
CA ASN A 114 7.72 -22.60 0.68
C ASN A 114 7.86 -23.66 1.79
N VAL A 115 8.78 -23.46 2.73
CA VAL A 115 8.95 -24.36 3.90
C VAL A 115 7.85 -24.14 4.94
N PHE A 116 7.49 -22.90 5.24
CA PHE A 116 6.59 -22.58 6.36
C PHE A 116 5.14 -22.30 5.97
N LYS A 117 4.83 -22.14 4.68
CA LYS A 117 3.51 -21.68 4.23
C LYS A 117 2.38 -22.59 4.67
N ALA A 118 2.60 -23.90 4.80
CA ALA A 118 1.54 -24.83 5.21
C ALA A 118 0.91 -24.38 6.54
N MET A 119 1.71 -24.03 7.54
CA MET A 119 1.23 -23.56 8.85
C MET A 119 0.46 -22.23 8.75
N ASP A 120 0.99 -21.26 8.00
CA ASP A 120 0.33 -19.95 7.82
C ASP A 120 -0.99 -20.09 7.03
N LEU A 121 -1.02 -20.96 6.02
CA LEU A 121 -2.18 -21.22 5.18
C LEU A 121 -3.26 -22.04 5.89
N ASP A 122 -2.86 -23.06 6.68
CA ASP A 122 -3.78 -23.85 7.51
C ASP A 122 -4.45 -22.96 8.57
N LYS A 123 -3.67 -22.05 9.20
CA LYS A 123 -4.20 -21.08 10.15
C LYS A 123 -5.20 -20.12 9.48
N ALA A 124 -4.86 -19.57 8.31
CA ALA A 124 -5.75 -18.67 7.58
C ALA A 124 -7.07 -19.36 7.18
N GLU A 125 -7.01 -20.61 6.72
CA GLU A 125 -8.21 -21.39 6.39
C GLU A 125 -9.06 -21.68 7.63
N ALA A 126 -8.43 -22.04 8.76
CA ALA A 126 -9.14 -22.27 10.02
C ALA A 126 -9.86 -21.01 10.52
N GLU A 127 -9.20 -19.84 10.48
CA GLU A 127 -9.82 -18.56 10.83
C GLU A 127 -11.00 -18.22 9.90
N CYS A 128 -10.86 -18.47 8.60
CA CYS A 128 -11.95 -18.31 7.63
C CYS A 128 -13.18 -19.17 7.97
N LEU A 129 -12.96 -20.44 8.32
CA LEU A 129 -14.03 -21.35 8.70
C LEU A 129 -14.72 -20.92 10.00
N ASP A 130 -14.00 -20.31 10.93
CA ASP A 130 -14.55 -19.82 12.21
C ASP A 130 -15.54 -18.64 12.01
N HIS A 131 -15.30 -17.80 10.99
CA HIS A 131 -16.20 -16.69 10.64
C HIS A 131 -17.55 -17.13 10.05
N LYS A 132 -17.69 -18.37 9.60
CA LYS A 132 -18.96 -18.98 9.14
C LYS A 132 -19.71 -18.20 8.05
N SER A 133 -19.01 -17.39 7.23
CA SER A 133 -19.61 -16.58 6.16
C SER A 133 -18.92 -16.84 4.82
N VAL A 134 -19.68 -17.35 3.85
CA VAL A 134 -19.22 -17.53 2.47
C VAL A 134 -18.86 -16.19 1.83
N GLU A 135 -19.61 -15.13 2.12
CA GLU A 135 -19.36 -13.78 1.58
C GLU A 135 -18.05 -13.19 2.09
N VAL A 136 -17.71 -13.42 3.37
CA VAL A 136 -16.42 -13.02 3.94
C VAL A 136 -15.29 -13.75 3.22
N ALA A 137 -15.38 -15.07 3.07
CA ALA A 137 -14.36 -15.88 2.39
C ALA A 137 -14.16 -15.44 0.93
N LEU A 138 -15.25 -15.21 0.18
CA LEU A 138 -15.20 -14.74 -1.20
C LEU A 138 -14.65 -13.33 -1.33
N CYS A 139 -14.98 -12.42 -0.40
CA CYS A 139 -14.38 -11.09 -0.34
C CYS A 139 -12.87 -11.18 -0.13
N GLN A 140 -12.42 -12.01 0.82
CA GLN A 140 -11.01 -12.18 1.13
C GLN A 140 -10.25 -12.77 -0.06
N GLN A 141 -10.82 -13.79 -0.72
CA GLN A 141 -10.27 -14.36 -1.95
C GLN A 141 -10.10 -13.28 -3.03
N HIS A 142 -11.18 -12.58 -3.37
CA HIS A 142 -11.17 -11.53 -4.39
C HIS A 142 -10.16 -10.43 -4.05
N ALA A 143 -10.11 -10.02 -2.79
CA ALA A 143 -9.19 -8.99 -2.32
C ALA A 143 -7.73 -9.42 -2.48
N PHE A 144 -7.37 -10.66 -2.13
CA PHE A 144 -6.00 -11.16 -2.32
C PHE A 144 -5.63 -11.34 -3.79
N GLU A 145 -6.56 -11.73 -4.65
CA GLU A 145 -6.34 -11.83 -6.09
C GLU A 145 -6.04 -10.45 -6.71
N ASN A 146 -6.78 -9.41 -6.28
CA ASN A 146 -6.78 -8.09 -6.93
C ASN A 146 -5.96 -7.01 -6.19
N ALA A 147 -5.45 -7.28 -4.99
CA ALA A 147 -4.66 -6.31 -4.23
C ALA A 147 -3.41 -5.83 -5.00
N SER A 148 -3.27 -4.51 -5.11
CA SER A 148 -2.14 -3.85 -5.78
C SER A 148 -0.80 -4.18 -5.11
N ARG A 149 0.32 -3.95 -5.83
CA ARG A 149 1.68 -4.20 -5.31
C ARG A 149 2.03 -3.32 -4.10
N GLU A 150 1.35 -2.20 -3.91
CA GLU A 150 1.56 -1.29 -2.76
C GLU A 150 1.01 -1.86 -1.45
N VAL A 151 -0.03 -2.70 -1.53
CA VAL A 151 -0.55 -3.40 -0.35
C VAL A 151 0.40 -4.54 -0.01
N THR A 152 1.32 -4.33 0.91
CA THR A 152 2.36 -5.33 1.26
C THR A 152 1.82 -6.51 2.06
N ARG A 153 2.65 -7.55 2.29
CA ARG A 153 2.26 -8.73 3.09
C ARG A 153 1.79 -8.35 4.50
N SER A 154 2.40 -7.35 5.13
CA SER A 154 2.03 -6.90 6.48
C SER A 154 0.62 -6.31 6.56
N ARG A 155 0.01 -5.94 5.43
CA ARG A 155 -1.37 -5.43 5.35
C ARG A 155 -2.41 -6.52 5.10
N ALA A 156 -2.02 -7.80 4.98
CA ALA A 156 -2.95 -8.90 4.78
C ALA A 156 -4.03 -8.97 5.88
N GLY A 157 -3.65 -8.76 7.15
CA GLY A 157 -4.62 -8.72 8.25
C GLY A 157 -5.66 -7.61 8.13
N GLU A 158 -5.31 -6.47 7.54
CA GLU A 158 -6.25 -5.37 7.32
C GLU A 158 -7.25 -5.69 6.20
N ILE A 159 -6.82 -6.38 5.14
CA ILE A 159 -7.74 -6.93 4.12
C ILE A 159 -8.75 -7.88 4.77
N LEU A 160 -8.26 -8.83 5.57
CA LEU A 160 -9.11 -9.81 6.26
C LEU A 160 -10.16 -9.11 7.13
N ASN A 161 -9.71 -8.21 8.01
CA ASN A 161 -10.58 -7.46 8.91
C ASN A 161 -11.60 -6.61 8.14
N ARG A 162 -11.21 -5.95 7.04
CA ARG A 162 -12.13 -5.14 6.26
C ARG A 162 -13.24 -5.96 5.60
N CYS A 163 -12.93 -7.16 5.11
CA CYS A 163 -13.95 -8.10 4.62
C CYS A 163 -14.88 -8.58 5.74
N ILE A 164 -14.33 -8.88 6.93
CA ILE A 164 -15.13 -9.29 8.10
C ILE A 164 -16.05 -8.15 8.55
N ASP A 165 -15.56 -6.91 8.64
CA ASP A 165 -16.37 -5.76 9.05
C ASP A 165 -17.55 -5.52 8.10
N LYS A 166 -17.31 -5.70 6.79
CA LYS A 166 -18.30 -5.42 5.73
C LYS A 166 -19.34 -6.53 5.55
N TYR A 167 -18.95 -7.79 5.74
CA TYR A 167 -19.78 -8.96 5.42
C TYR A 167 -20.04 -9.92 6.59
N GLY A 168 -19.27 -9.84 7.68
CA GLY A 168 -19.37 -10.75 8.83
C GLY A 168 -20.63 -10.54 9.68
N ASN A 169 -21.13 -9.30 9.77
CA ASN A 169 -22.31 -8.97 10.59
C ASN A 169 -23.65 -9.30 9.92
N GLN A 170 -23.67 -9.69 8.64
CA GLN A 170 -24.93 -9.96 7.92
C GLN A 170 -25.57 -11.30 8.30
N LEU A 171 -24.84 -12.20 8.96
CA LEU A 171 -25.36 -13.46 9.48
C LEU A 171 -26.43 -13.27 10.57
N GLY A 172 -26.47 -12.12 11.24
CA GLY A 172 -27.54 -11.79 12.20
C GLY A 172 -28.83 -11.26 11.56
N ALA A 173 -28.77 -10.73 10.33
CA ALA A 173 -29.88 -10.04 9.69
C ALA A 173 -30.63 -10.92 8.65
N LEU A 174 -29.99 -12.00 8.18
CA LEU A 174 -30.53 -12.92 7.18
C LEU A 174 -30.99 -14.26 7.77
N GLN A 175 -31.32 -14.32 9.06
CA GLN A 175 -32.18 -15.42 9.52
C GLN A 175 -33.49 -15.32 8.73
N PRO A 176 -33.86 -16.37 7.96
CA PRO A 176 -35.08 -16.38 7.20
C PRO A 176 -36.24 -16.10 8.16
N GLN A 177 -37.12 -15.18 7.77
CA GLN A 177 -38.48 -15.18 8.27
C GLN A 177 -39.07 -16.52 7.79
N ALA A 178 -38.84 -17.58 8.56
CA ALA A 178 -39.42 -18.88 8.35
C ALA A 178 -40.93 -18.64 8.36
N GLY A 179 -41.52 -18.75 7.17
CA GLY A 179 -42.90 -18.37 6.90
C GLY A 179 -43.82 -18.87 8.00
N ALA A 180 -44.59 -17.95 8.58
CA ALA A 180 -45.72 -18.28 9.41
C ALA A 180 -46.67 -19.16 8.57
N VAL A 181 -46.59 -20.48 8.79
CA VAL A 181 -47.61 -21.42 8.34
C VAL A 181 -48.82 -21.17 9.23
N THR A 182 -49.81 -20.44 8.72
CA THR A 182 -51.12 -20.31 9.37
C THR A 182 -51.84 -21.67 9.32
N PRO A 183 -52.19 -22.27 10.46
CA PRO A 183 -53.06 -23.44 10.46
C PRO A 183 -54.47 -23.01 10.04
N SER A 184 -55.08 -23.77 9.13
CA SER A 184 -56.49 -23.65 8.74
C SER A 184 -57.40 -24.32 9.76
#